data_AF-A0A7Y8KMV1-F1
#
_entry.id   AF-A0A7Y8KMV1-F1
#
_cell.length_a   1.000
_cell.length_b   1.000
_cell.length_c   1.000
_cell.angle_alpha   90.00
_cell.angle_beta   90.00
_cell.angle_gamma   90.00
#
_symmetry.space_group_name_H-M   'P 1'
#
loop_
_entity.id
_entity.type
_entity.pdbx_description
1 polymer ?
#
loop_
_entity_poly.entity_id
_entity_poly.type
_entity_poly.pdbx_seq_one_letter_code
_entity_poly.pdbx_strand_id
1 'polypeptide(L)'
;MDVEEVLGSADWPLIRVEVQSTYSEYFSQYSFTKYPAQEYQRFKQTFSAFKPDVELDLALLWKWGHWGKTNYPGKQGALITEISALWGEYLKWVGVLTDVHSPKDTFQWWNERLGRLLYITSAFLTHLIHPHDVPIIDQHNFRAMNHFLRVQQPKKKPSDWSDIAHLKCFLSEATTKLQYTESDFDKYLMMYGRALKPHKPKTSSKEHA
;
A
#
# COMPACT_ATOMS: atom_id res chain seq x y z
N MET A 1 14.10 -2.49 -16.09
CA MET A 1 15.00 -1.53 -15.43
C MET A 1 15.19 -2.07 -14.05
N ASP A 2 16.44 -2.35 -13.69
CA ASP A 2 16.76 -2.99 -12.42
C ASP A 2 16.46 -2.01 -11.26
N VAL A 3 16.02 -2.53 -10.11
CA VAL A 3 15.71 -1.74 -8.91
C VAL A 3 16.93 -0.90 -8.50
N GLU A 4 18.10 -1.52 -8.58
CA GLU A 4 19.39 -0.92 -8.23
C GLU A 4 19.81 0.19 -9.20
N GLU A 5 19.47 0.06 -10.48
CA GLU A 5 19.78 1.06 -11.52
C GLU A 5 18.97 2.34 -11.32
N VAL A 6 17.68 2.21 -10.95
CA VAL A 6 16.79 3.36 -10.70
C VAL A 6 17.10 4.06 -9.38
N LEU A 7 17.40 3.29 -8.33
CA LEU A 7 17.73 3.87 -7.02
C LEU A 7 19.15 4.42 -6.95
N GLY A 8 20.11 3.80 -7.65
CA GLY A 8 21.49 4.27 -7.74
C GLY A 8 21.63 5.59 -8.50
N SER A 9 20.67 5.93 -9.37
CA SER A 9 20.62 7.18 -10.12
C SER A 9 19.73 8.26 -9.47
N ALA A 10 19.13 7.98 -8.31
CA ALA A 10 18.25 8.94 -7.63
C ALA A 10 19.03 10.16 -7.10
N ASP A 11 18.54 11.35 -7.42
CA ASP A 11 19.08 12.62 -6.91
C ASP A 11 18.61 12.87 -5.47
N TRP A 12 19.25 12.17 -4.53
CA TRP A 12 18.93 12.23 -3.10
C TRP A 12 19.05 13.64 -2.48
N PRO A 13 20.02 14.50 -2.85
CA PRO A 13 20.02 15.90 -2.44
C PRO A 13 18.73 16.63 -2.82
N LEU A 14 18.25 16.46 -4.06
CA LEU A 14 17.03 17.09 -4.53
C LEU A 14 15.77 16.52 -3.86
N ILE A 15 15.69 15.20 -3.72
CA ILE A 15 14.61 14.52 -2.97
C ILE A 15 14.57 15.04 -1.53
N ARG A 16 15.73 15.19 -0.88
CA ARG A 16 15.82 15.72 0.49
C ARG A 16 15.23 17.12 0.60
N VAL A 17 15.62 18.03 -0.28
CA VAL A 17 15.10 19.42 -0.29
C VAL A 17 13.59 19.44 -0.48
N GLU A 18 13.08 18.60 -1.40
CA GLU A 18 11.65 18.52 -1.67
C GLU A 18 10.87 17.94 -0.48
N VAL A 19 11.35 16.84 0.10
CA VAL A 19 10.73 16.25 1.31
C VAL A 19 10.78 17.25 2.46
N GLN A 20 11.92 17.89 2.74
CA GLN A 20 12.02 18.85 3.84
C GLN A 20 11.09 20.04 3.70
N SER A 21 10.87 20.54 2.48
CA SER A 21 10.00 21.68 2.23
C SER A 21 8.51 21.34 2.27
N THR A 22 8.13 20.07 2.09
CA THR A 22 6.72 19.65 1.94
C THR A 22 6.24 18.69 3.03
N TYR A 23 7.14 18.11 3.83
CA TYR A 23 6.82 17.05 4.80
C TYR A 23 5.73 17.45 5.78
N SER A 24 5.89 18.58 6.46
CA SER A 24 4.94 19.03 7.49
C SER A 24 3.53 19.24 6.91
N GLU A 25 3.45 19.87 5.74
CA GLU A 25 2.18 20.15 5.06
C GLU A 25 1.41 18.86 4.76
N TYR A 26 2.04 17.89 4.08
CA TYR A 26 1.35 16.68 3.66
C TYR A 26 1.18 15.67 4.78
N PHE A 27 2.16 15.54 5.68
CA PHE A 27 2.05 14.63 6.83
C PHE A 27 0.86 15.02 7.74
N SER A 28 0.64 16.32 7.96
CA SER A 28 -0.48 16.81 8.78
C SER A 28 -1.87 16.48 8.23
N GLN A 29 -1.97 16.13 6.93
CA GLN A 29 -3.23 15.75 6.29
C GLN A 29 -3.61 14.28 6.54
N TYR A 30 -2.71 13.48 7.11
CA TYR A 30 -2.99 12.09 7.42
C TYR A 30 -4.07 11.96 8.50
N SER A 31 -5.06 11.11 8.24
CA SER A 31 -6.25 10.98 9.10
C SER A 31 -6.11 9.75 10.00
N PHE A 32 -5.64 9.96 11.23
CA PHE A 32 -5.54 8.89 12.25
C PHE A 32 -6.91 8.30 12.62
N THR A 33 -8.00 9.05 12.45
CA THR A 33 -9.37 8.56 12.66
C THR A 33 -9.81 7.57 11.59
N LYS A 34 -9.36 7.72 10.34
CA LYS A 34 -9.67 6.79 9.23
C LYS A 34 -8.76 5.57 9.23
N TYR A 35 -7.56 5.72 9.77
CA TYR A 35 -6.50 4.73 9.79
C TYR A 35 -5.94 4.59 11.21
N PRO A 36 -6.74 4.09 12.17
CA PRO A 36 -6.29 4.01 13.55
C PRO A 36 -5.18 2.97 13.69
N ALA A 37 -4.12 3.35 14.41
CA ALA A 37 -2.88 2.58 14.44
C ALA A 37 -2.98 1.30 15.26
N GLN A 38 -3.78 1.30 16.33
CA GLN A 38 -3.90 0.16 17.25
C GLN A 38 -4.49 -1.06 16.53
N GLU A 39 -5.55 -0.87 15.76
CA GLU A 39 -6.25 -1.91 15.02
C GLU A 39 -5.39 -2.43 13.89
N TYR A 40 -4.68 -1.54 13.20
CA TYR A 40 -3.69 -1.94 12.20
C TYR A 40 -2.58 -2.81 12.78
N GLN A 41 -2.04 -2.47 13.96
CA GLN A 41 -1.04 -3.32 14.63
C GLN A 41 -1.62 -4.68 15.01
N ARG A 42 -2.86 -4.71 15.52
CA ARG A 42 -3.58 -5.95 15.82
C ARG A 42 -3.76 -6.82 14.57
N PHE A 43 -4.14 -6.25 13.43
CA PHE A 43 -4.27 -6.99 12.18
C PHE A 43 -2.94 -7.60 11.76
N LYS A 44 -1.85 -6.84 11.76
CA LYS A 44 -0.52 -7.40 11.45
C LYS A 44 -0.19 -8.59 12.35
N GLN A 45 -0.41 -8.47 13.66
CA GLN A 45 -0.14 -9.55 14.61
C GLN A 45 -0.97 -10.82 14.37
N THR A 46 -2.26 -10.69 14.02
CA THR A 46 -3.12 -11.87 13.82
C THR A 46 -2.85 -12.55 12.48
N PHE A 47 -2.63 -11.77 11.42
CA PHE A 47 -2.37 -12.29 10.07
C PHE A 47 -0.97 -12.90 9.96
N SER A 48 0.07 -12.25 10.48
CA SER A 48 1.45 -12.78 10.45
C SER A 48 1.63 -14.02 11.33
N ALA A 49 0.74 -14.21 12.31
CA ALA A 49 0.70 -15.42 13.13
C ALA A 49 -0.17 -16.53 12.52
N PHE A 50 -0.68 -16.35 11.29
CA PHE A 50 -1.52 -17.33 10.58
C PHE A 50 -2.71 -17.84 11.41
N LYS A 51 -3.35 -16.95 12.20
CA LYS A 51 -4.50 -17.35 13.01
C LYS A 51 -5.66 -17.81 12.11
N PRO A 52 -6.39 -18.87 12.49
CA PRO A 52 -7.60 -19.30 11.77
C PRO A 52 -8.65 -18.19 11.70
N ASP A 53 -8.88 -17.53 12.83
CA ASP A 53 -9.84 -16.45 12.97
C ASP A 53 -9.12 -15.10 12.93
N VAL A 54 -9.35 -14.35 11.86
CA VAL A 54 -8.83 -13.00 11.65
C VAL A 54 -9.95 -12.04 11.31
N GLU A 55 -9.79 -10.78 11.70
CA GLU A 55 -10.76 -9.70 11.44
C GLU A 55 -10.60 -9.14 10.01
N LEU A 56 -10.86 -10.00 9.01
CA LEU A 56 -10.65 -9.70 7.59
C LEU A 56 -11.48 -8.52 7.07
N ASP A 57 -12.75 -8.49 7.45
CA ASP A 57 -13.67 -7.41 7.15
C ASP A 57 -13.16 -6.06 7.68
N LEU A 58 -12.79 -6.02 8.95
CA LEU A 58 -12.27 -4.82 9.62
C LEU A 58 -10.92 -4.38 9.02
N ALA A 59 -10.03 -5.32 8.70
CA ALA A 59 -8.75 -5.02 8.06
C ALA A 59 -8.92 -4.40 6.66
N LEU A 60 -9.86 -4.91 5.86
CA LEU A 60 -10.15 -4.37 4.53
C LEU A 60 -10.86 -3.01 4.62
N LEU A 61 -11.79 -2.83 5.56
CA LEU A 61 -12.40 -1.52 5.82
C LEU A 61 -11.37 -0.49 6.28
N TRP A 62 -10.40 -0.89 7.10
CA TRP A 62 -9.26 -0.05 7.47
C TRP A 62 -8.47 0.35 6.21
N LYS A 63 -8.13 -0.59 5.33
CA LYS A 63 -7.37 -0.30 4.09
C LYS A 63 -8.07 0.71 3.19
N TRP A 64 -9.39 0.66 3.11
CA TRP A 64 -10.18 1.58 2.28
C TRP A 64 -10.50 2.91 2.97
N GLY A 65 -10.06 3.14 4.21
CA GLY A 65 -10.40 4.33 4.99
C GLY A 65 -11.89 4.41 5.30
N HIS A 66 -12.51 3.25 5.52
CA HIS A 66 -13.92 3.08 5.88
C HIS A 66 -14.09 2.64 7.33
N TRP A 67 -13.05 2.80 8.16
CA TRP A 67 -13.12 2.52 9.59
C TRP A 67 -14.32 3.19 10.25
N GLY A 68 -15.08 2.43 11.04
CA GLY A 68 -16.28 2.91 11.75
C GLY A 68 -17.48 3.26 10.87
N LYS A 69 -17.45 2.98 9.56
CA LYS A 69 -18.58 3.23 8.66
C LYS A 69 -19.41 1.97 8.46
N THR A 70 -20.73 2.10 8.61
CA THR A 70 -21.71 1.02 8.41
C THR A 70 -22.19 0.89 6.96
N ASN A 71 -22.07 1.95 6.15
CA ASN A 71 -22.61 2.02 4.79
C ASN A 71 -21.51 2.02 3.72
N TYR A 72 -20.74 0.94 3.61
CA TYR A 72 -19.75 0.77 2.54
C TYR A 72 -20.35 0.03 1.32
N PRO A 73 -19.87 0.29 0.08
CA PRO A 73 -20.44 -0.28 -1.13
C PRO A 73 -20.60 -1.82 -1.10
N GLY A 74 -21.75 -2.36 -1.54
CA GLY A 74 -22.02 -3.81 -1.51
C GLY A 74 -21.01 -4.68 -2.26
N LYS A 75 -20.35 -4.15 -3.30
CA LYS A 75 -19.25 -4.84 -4.01
C LYS A 75 -18.06 -5.15 -3.08
N GLN A 76 -17.79 -4.29 -2.09
CA GLN A 76 -16.75 -4.52 -1.10
C GLN A 76 -17.16 -5.63 -0.12
N GLY A 77 -18.45 -5.72 0.24
CA GLY A 77 -18.98 -6.82 1.07
C GLY A 77 -18.81 -8.18 0.38
N ALA A 78 -19.17 -8.28 -0.91
CA ALA A 78 -18.96 -9.51 -1.68
C ALA A 78 -17.48 -9.93 -1.74
N LEU A 79 -16.59 -8.96 -1.95
CA LEU A 79 -15.14 -9.21 -1.96
C LEU A 79 -14.61 -9.65 -0.58
N ILE A 80 -15.11 -9.09 0.52
CA ILE A 80 -14.75 -9.53 1.87
C ILE A 80 -15.13 -11.00 2.07
N THR A 81 -16.33 -11.40 1.65
CA THR A 81 -16.80 -12.80 1.73
C THR A 81 -15.89 -13.73 0.92
N GLU A 82 -15.53 -13.35 -0.30
CA GLU A 82 -14.61 -14.11 -1.16
C GLU A 82 -13.24 -14.30 -0.50
N ILE A 83 -12.64 -13.21 0.01
CA ILE A 83 -11.33 -13.27 0.69
C ILE A 83 -11.40 -14.10 1.98
N SER A 84 -12.52 -14.02 2.71
CA SER A 84 -12.72 -14.80 3.94
C SER A 84 -12.77 -16.31 3.66
N ALA A 85 -13.40 -16.72 2.55
CA ALA A 85 -13.37 -18.12 2.12
C ALA A 85 -11.95 -18.55 1.72
N LEU A 86 -11.22 -17.70 1.00
CA LEU A 86 -9.84 -17.97 0.59
C LEU A 86 -8.86 -18.03 1.76
N TRP A 87 -9.12 -17.38 2.89
CA TRP A 87 -8.22 -17.42 4.04
C TRP A 87 -7.98 -18.85 4.55
N GLY A 88 -9.05 -19.65 4.67
CA GLY A 88 -8.93 -21.05 5.07
C GLY A 88 -8.13 -21.88 4.06
N GLU A 89 -8.26 -21.60 2.77
CA GLU A 89 -7.44 -22.23 1.72
C GLU A 89 -5.98 -21.79 1.78
N TYR A 90 -5.73 -20.51 2.07
CA TYR A 90 -4.40 -19.97 2.27
C TYR A 90 -3.69 -20.66 3.43
N LEU A 91 -4.35 -20.81 4.59
CA LEU A 91 -3.78 -21.51 5.74
C LEU A 91 -3.45 -22.97 5.45
N LYS A 92 -4.31 -23.67 4.69
CA LYS A 92 -4.02 -25.05 4.25
C LYS A 92 -2.80 -25.09 3.34
N TRP A 93 -2.70 -24.17 2.39
CA TRP A 93 -1.55 -24.05 1.50
C TRP A 93 -0.27 -23.72 2.27
N VAL A 94 -0.33 -22.81 3.24
CA VAL A 94 0.81 -22.46 4.09
C VAL A 94 1.26 -23.65 4.94
N GLY A 95 0.32 -24.42 5.50
CA GLY A 95 0.61 -25.56 6.38
C GLY A 95 1.23 -26.78 5.71
N VAL A 96 1.24 -26.86 4.37
CA VAL A 96 1.85 -27.98 3.62
C VAL A 96 3.22 -27.65 3.02
N LEU A 97 3.67 -26.39 3.07
CA LEU A 97 4.99 -26.02 2.56
C LEU A 97 6.08 -26.34 3.61
N THR A 98 7.20 -26.86 3.12
CA THR A 98 8.33 -27.34 3.92
C THR A 98 9.34 -26.26 4.28
N ASP A 99 9.32 -25.13 3.55
CA ASP A 99 10.29 -24.03 3.67
C ASP A 99 9.64 -22.73 4.16
N VAL A 100 10.49 -21.78 4.57
CA VAL A 100 10.05 -20.42 4.97
C VAL A 100 9.37 -19.74 3.78
N HIS A 101 8.10 -19.38 3.96
CA HIS A 101 7.27 -18.74 2.94
C HIS A 101 7.84 -17.41 2.51
N SER A 102 8.17 -17.27 1.22
CA SER A 102 8.61 -15.97 0.72
C SER A 102 7.40 -15.03 0.59
N PRO A 103 7.58 -13.72 0.85
CA PRO A 103 6.56 -12.72 0.61
C PRO A 103 6.07 -12.69 -0.85
N LYS A 104 6.95 -13.04 -1.80
CA LYS A 104 6.62 -13.11 -3.23
C LYS A 104 5.61 -14.22 -3.52
N ASP A 105 5.82 -15.41 -2.96
CA ASP A 105 4.92 -16.55 -3.16
C ASP A 105 3.55 -16.26 -2.54
N THR A 106 3.53 -15.61 -1.37
CA THR A 106 2.29 -15.14 -0.74
C THR A 106 1.54 -14.16 -1.64
N PHE A 107 2.23 -13.18 -2.22
CA PHE A 107 1.62 -12.24 -3.15
C PHE A 107 1.08 -12.94 -4.40
N GLN A 108 1.84 -13.85 -4.99
CA GLN A 108 1.43 -14.61 -6.17
C GLN A 108 0.18 -15.43 -5.88
N TRP A 109 0.15 -16.15 -4.76
CA TRP A 109 -0.99 -16.95 -4.35
C TRP A 109 -2.29 -16.13 -4.28
N TRP A 110 -2.23 -14.96 -3.65
CA TRP A 110 -3.38 -14.05 -3.54
C TRP A 110 -3.75 -13.42 -4.89
N ASN A 111 -2.76 -13.00 -5.67
CA ASN A 111 -2.99 -12.30 -6.93
C ASN A 111 -3.54 -13.22 -8.04
N GLU A 112 -3.19 -14.51 -8.02
CA GLU A 112 -3.75 -15.52 -8.91
C GLU A 112 -5.23 -15.80 -8.63
N ARG A 113 -5.62 -15.84 -7.36
CA ARG A 113 -7.01 -16.17 -6.93
C ARG A 113 -7.95 -14.99 -6.99
N LEU A 114 -7.51 -13.80 -6.54
CA LEU A 114 -8.31 -12.57 -6.59
C LEU A 114 -8.29 -11.92 -7.98
N GLY A 115 -7.31 -12.28 -8.80
CA GLY A 115 -7.11 -11.72 -10.12
C GLY A 115 -6.47 -10.32 -10.11
N ARG A 116 -5.85 -9.99 -11.24
CA ARG A 116 -5.00 -8.79 -11.42
C ARG A 116 -5.69 -7.46 -11.10
N LEU A 117 -7.02 -7.38 -11.25
CA LEU A 117 -7.77 -6.14 -10.96
C LEU A 117 -7.81 -5.81 -9.45
N LEU A 118 -7.51 -6.78 -8.59
CA LEU A 118 -7.49 -6.65 -7.14
C LEU A 118 -6.07 -6.59 -6.57
N TYR A 119 -5.08 -6.21 -7.39
CA TYR A 119 -3.66 -6.06 -7.01
C TYR A 119 -3.44 -5.42 -5.63
N ILE A 120 -4.06 -4.26 -5.38
CA ILE A 120 -3.85 -3.51 -4.11
C ILE A 120 -4.36 -4.33 -2.91
N THR A 121 -5.42 -5.10 -3.10
CA THR A 121 -5.93 -6.00 -2.07
C THR A 121 -4.97 -7.16 -1.82
N SER A 122 -4.48 -7.81 -2.88
CA SER A 122 -3.46 -8.88 -2.77
C SER A 122 -2.19 -8.37 -2.09
N ALA A 123 -1.71 -7.18 -2.47
CA ALA A 123 -0.54 -6.56 -1.86
C ALA A 123 -0.78 -6.21 -0.38
N PHE A 124 -1.96 -5.73 -0.03
CA PHE A 124 -2.31 -5.45 1.37
C PHE A 124 -2.40 -6.71 2.24
N LEU A 125 -3.01 -7.79 1.73
CA LEU A 125 -3.04 -9.07 2.43
C LEU A 125 -1.62 -9.61 2.63
N THR A 126 -0.79 -9.53 1.60
CA THR A 126 0.63 -9.91 1.68
C THR A 126 1.36 -9.08 2.72
N HIS A 127 1.11 -7.76 2.78
CA HIS A 127 1.65 -6.88 3.80
C HIS A 127 1.23 -7.30 5.22
N LEU A 128 -0.04 -7.64 5.45
CA LEU A 128 -0.48 -8.07 6.79
C LEU A 128 0.18 -9.38 7.25
N ILE A 129 0.50 -10.27 6.31
CA ILE A 129 1.16 -11.55 6.58
C ILE A 129 2.67 -11.36 6.78
N HIS A 130 3.30 -10.48 5.98
CA HIS A 130 4.73 -10.19 5.99
C HIS A 130 5.03 -8.71 6.30
N PRO A 131 4.64 -8.20 7.48
CA PRO A 131 4.60 -6.76 7.75
C PRO A 131 5.96 -6.07 7.83
N HIS A 132 7.04 -6.83 7.99
CA HIS A 132 8.40 -6.30 8.04
C HIS A 132 9.06 -6.25 6.65
N ASP A 133 8.66 -7.18 5.77
CA ASP A 133 9.29 -7.36 4.45
C ASP A 133 8.54 -6.63 3.35
N VAL A 134 7.21 -6.54 3.47
CA VAL A 134 6.34 -5.96 2.45
C VAL A 134 5.80 -4.63 2.95
N PRO A 135 6.08 -3.50 2.28
CA PRO A 135 5.50 -2.22 2.66
C PRO A 135 4.03 -2.14 2.23
N ILE A 136 3.27 -1.20 2.82
CA ILE A 136 1.98 -0.83 2.23
C ILE A 136 2.25 -0.18 0.87
N ILE A 137 1.65 -0.75 -0.18
CA ILE A 137 1.64 -0.14 -1.51
C ILE A 137 0.21 0.18 -1.94
N ASP A 138 0.01 1.42 -2.38
CA ASP A 138 -1.16 1.80 -3.14
C ASP A 138 -0.80 2.79 -4.26
N GLN A 139 -1.82 3.30 -4.96
CA GLN A 139 -1.64 4.23 -6.08
C GLN A 139 -1.05 5.61 -5.67
N HIS A 140 -1.03 5.95 -4.39
CA HIS A 140 -0.50 7.19 -3.85
C HIS A 140 0.97 7.01 -3.51
N ASN A 141 1.32 6.02 -2.70
CA ASN A 141 2.72 5.70 -2.39
C ASN A 141 3.54 5.47 -3.67
N PHE A 142 3.00 4.66 -4.59
CA PHE A 142 3.65 4.36 -5.87
C PHE A 142 3.85 5.61 -6.75
N ARG A 143 2.89 6.55 -6.74
CA ARG A 143 3.01 7.80 -7.48
C ARG A 143 4.07 8.72 -6.89
N ALA A 144 4.10 8.83 -5.56
CA ALA A 144 5.09 9.64 -4.86
C ALA A 144 6.51 9.11 -5.10
N MET A 145 6.71 7.79 -4.99
CA MET A 145 7.98 7.14 -5.32
C MET A 145 8.42 7.46 -6.75
N ASN A 146 7.56 7.22 -7.75
CA ASN A 146 7.89 7.48 -9.15
C ASN A 146 8.21 8.96 -9.43
N HIS A 147 7.54 9.88 -8.72
CA HIS A 147 7.80 11.31 -8.80
C HIS A 147 9.19 11.66 -8.25
N PHE A 148 9.53 11.18 -7.06
CA PHE A 148 10.86 11.41 -6.47
C PHE A 148 11.99 10.83 -7.31
N LEU A 149 11.77 9.63 -7.84
CA LEU A 149 12.72 8.95 -8.73
C LEU A 149 12.72 9.51 -10.15
N ARG A 150 11.89 10.52 -10.45
CA ARG A 150 11.79 11.19 -11.76
C ARG A 150 11.64 10.20 -12.92
N VAL A 151 10.91 9.11 -12.67
CA VAL A 151 10.70 8.04 -13.64
C VAL A 151 10.03 8.62 -14.88
N GLN A 152 10.65 8.46 -16.04
CA GLN A 152 10.07 8.89 -17.31
C GLN A 152 8.87 8.01 -17.65
N GLN A 153 7.72 8.63 -17.94
CA GLN A 153 6.47 7.94 -18.28
C GLN A 153 6.06 6.84 -17.26
N PRO A 154 5.85 7.20 -15.99
CA PRO A 154 5.62 6.20 -14.95
C PRO A 154 4.28 5.48 -15.14
N LYS A 155 4.23 4.20 -14.75
CA LYS A 155 2.96 3.46 -14.63
C LYS A 155 1.99 4.26 -13.75
N LYS A 156 0.71 4.30 -14.13
CA LYS A 156 -0.31 5.03 -13.36
C LYS A 156 -0.69 4.36 -12.03
N LYS A 157 -0.50 3.03 -11.96
CA LYS A 157 -0.85 2.19 -10.82
C LYS A 157 0.17 1.04 -10.72
N PRO A 158 0.48 0.57 -9.51
CA PRO A 158 1.25 -0.65 -9.33
C PRO A 158 0.41 -1.85 -9.79
N SER A 159 1.06 -2.91 -10.25
CA SER A 159 0.38 -4.04 -10.89
C SER A 159 1.10 -5.39 -10.80
N ASP A 160 2.35 -5.42 -10.34
CA ASP A 160 3.13 -6.66 -10.20
C ASP A 160 4.03 -6.64 -8.96
N TRP A 161 4.70 -7.77 -8.68
CA TRP A 161 5.59 -7.93 -7.53
C TRP A 161 6.78 -6.96 -7.56
N SER A 162 7.29 -6.63 -8.76
CA SER A 162 8.44 -5.73 -8.87
C SER A 162 8.09 -4.35 -8.33
N ASP A 163 6.85 -3.88 -8.49
CA ASP A 163 6.41 -2.59 -7.93
C ASP A 163 6.46 -2.57 -6.39
N ILE A 164 6.20 -3.70 -5.72
CA ILE A 164 6.36 -3.85 -4.24
C ILE A 164 7.85 -3.80 -3.87
N ALA A 165 8.67 -4.57 -4.57
CA ALA A 165 10.11 -4.63 -4.31
C ALA A 165 10.78 -3.26 -4.50
N HIS A 166 10.44 -2.55 -5.59
CA HIS A 166 10.90 -1.17 -5.83
C HIS A 166 10.53 -0.24 -4.69
N LEU A 167 9.27 -0.30 -4.22
CA LEU A 167 8.84 0.54 -3.10
C LEU A 167 9.59 0.19 -1.81
N LYS A 168 9.81 -1.09 -1.52
CA LYS A 168 10.57 -1.48 -0.32
C LYS A 168 11.99 -0.94 -0.36
N CYS A 169 12.70 -1.11 -1.48
CA CYS A 169 14.06 -0.59 -1.63
C CYS A 169 14.08 0.95 -1.54
N PHE A 170 13.13 1.63 -2.17
CA PHE A 170 13.00 3.09 -2.04
C PHE A 170 12.79 3.53 -0.60
N LEU A 171 11.90 2.88 0.15
CA LEU A 171 11.64 3.20 1.56
C LEU A 171 12.86 2.96 2.44
N SER A 172 13.59 1.85 2.25
CA SER A 172 14.82 1.55 2.99
C SER A 172 15.89 2.62 2.77
N GLU A 173 16.10 3.04 1.52
CA GLU A 173 17.05 4.11 1.20
C GLU A 173 16.57 5.47 1.74
N ALA A 174 15.30 5.80 1.55
CA ALA A 174 14.74 7.08 1.97
C ALA A 174 14.78 7.26 3.49
N THR A 175 14.39 6.24 4.25
CA THR A 175 14.43 6.29 5.72
C THR A 175 15.86 6.44 6.24
N THR A 176 16.82 5.75 5.62
CA THR A 176 18.26 5.88 5.94
C THR A 176 18.80 7.28 5.64
N LYS A 177 18.50 7.83 4.46
CA LYS A 177 19.09 9.11 4.02
C LYS A 177 18.37 10.34 4.56
N LEU A 178 17.07 10.24 4.82
CA LEU A 178 16.22 11.36 5.24
C LEU A 178 15.92 11.36 6.74
N GLN A 179 16.28 10.29 7.47
CA GLN A 179 16.11 10.17 8.92
C GLN A 179 14.65 10.21 9.40
N TYR A 180 13.73 9.67 8.59
CA TYR A 180 12.33 9.43 8.99
C TYR A 180 12.10 7.94 9.28
N THR A 181 11.13 7.63 10.14
CA THR A 181 10.68 6.24 10.32
C THR A 181 9.96 5.75 9.06
N GLU A 182 10.03 4.46 8.75
CA GLU A 182 9.29 3.88 7.61
C GLU A 182 7.79 4.17 7.73
N SER A 183 7.23 4.07 8.94
CA SER A 183 5.82 4.34 9.18
C SER A 183 5.43 5.79 8.95
N ASP A 184 6.25 6.76 9.33
CA ASP A 184 5.90 8.18 9.13
C ASP A 184 6.12 8.61 7.69
N PHE A 185 7.18 8.09 7.06
CA PHE A 185 7.43 8.33 5.66
C PHE A 185 6.34 7.71 4.78
N ASP A 186 5.81 6.53 5.11
CA ASP A 186 4.65 5.93 4.42
C ASP A 186 3.40 6.84 4.47
N LYS A 187 3.05 7.37 5.65
CA LYS A 187 1.93 8.31 5.81
C LYS A 187 2.12 9.57 4.97
N TYR A 188 3.35 10.09 4.96
CA TYR A 188 3.72 11.24 4.13
C TYR A 188 3.56 10.92 2.63
N LEU A 189 4.12 9.80 2.14
CA LEU A 189 4.01 9.40 0.73
C LEU A 189 2.56 9.21 0.29
N MET A 190 1.72 8.68 1.17
CA MET A 190 0.29 8.54 0.90
C MET A 190 -0.39 9.89 0.65
N MET A 191 -0.10 10.90 1.48
CA MET A 191 -0.69 12.24 1.33
C MET A 191 -0.07 13.02 0.18
N TYR A 192 1.26 12.97 0.05
CA TYR A 192 1.99 13.63 -1.03
C TYR A 192 1.59 13.07 -2.41
N GLY A 193 1.58 11.74 -2.55
CA GLY A 193 1.16 11.05 -3.76
C GLY A 193 -0.31 11.25 -4.11
N ARG A 194 -1.16 11.63 -3.15
CA ARG A 194 -2.53 12.08 -3.41
C ARG A 194 -2.57 13.48 -4.01
N ALA A 195 -1.75 14.41 -3.53
CA ALA A 195 -1.66 15.79 -4.02
C ALA A 195 -1.05 15.88 -5.43
N LEU A 196 -0.11 14.98 -5.76
CA LEU A 196 0.50 14.90 -7.10
C LEU A 196 -0.46 14.50 -8.23
N LYS A 197 -1.70 14.10 -7.93
CA LYS A 197 -2.67 13.77 -8.96
C LYS A 197 -3.11 15.08 -9.65
N PRO A 198 -2.98 15.21 -10.98
CA PRO A 198 -3.41 16.42 -11.67
C PRO A 198 -4.89 16.67 -11.40
N HIS A 199 -5.21 17.84 -10.87
CA HIS A 199 -6.58 18.30 -10.80
C HIS A 199 -7.07 18.53 -12.22
N LYS A 200 -8.07 17.76 -12.68
CA LYS A 200 -8.85 18.19 -13.83
C LYS A 200 -9.48 19.53 -13.45
N PRO A 201 -9.29 20.61 -14.22
CA PRO A 201 -10.01 21.85 -13.95
C PRO A 201 -11.49 21.50 -13.87
N LYS A 202 -12.15 21.93 -12.78
CA LYS A 202 -13.62 21.85 -12.69
C LYS A 202 -14.13 22.66 -13.87
N THR A 203 -14.67 21.99 -14.89
CA THR A 203 -15.50 22.64 -15.89
C THR A 203 -16.73 23.18 -15.16
N SER A 204 -16.67 24.43 -14.74
CA SER A 204 -17.84 25.22 -14.37
C SER A 204 -18.61 25.52 -15.65
N SER A 205 -19.55 24.66 -16.02
CA SER A 205 -20.54 24.95 -17.06
C SER A 205 -21.67 23.93 -16.99
N LYS A 206 -22.77 24.31 -16.35
CA LYS A 206 -24.06 24.57 -17.01
C LYS A 206 -24.99 25.21 -15.98
N GLU A 207 -24.82 26.52 -15.77
CA GLU A 207 -25.99 27.39 -15.78
C GLU A 207 -26.40 27.51 -17.24
N HIS A 208 -27.57 27.00 -17.59
CA HIS A 208 -28.35 27.51 -18.70
C HIS A 208 -29.82 27.18 -18.44
N ALA A 209 -30.55 28.28 -18.22
CA ALA A 209 -31.95 28.59 -18.56
C ALA A 209 -33.04 27.56 -18.22
#